data_AF-H1VL35-F1
#
_entry.id   AF-H1VL35-F1
#
_cell.length_a   1.000
_cell.length_b   1.000
_cell.length_c   1.000
_cell.angle_alpha   90.00
_cell.angle_beta   90.00
_cell.angle_gamma   90.00
#
_symmetry.space_group_name_H-M   'P 1'
#
loop_
_entity.id
_entity.type
_entity.pdbx_description
1 polymer ?
#
loop_
_entity_poly.entity_id
_entity_poly.type
_entity_poly.pdbx_seq_one_letter_code
_entity_poly.pdbx_strand_id
1 'polypeptide(L)'
;MSSPKPPPPPASEGASGVRNRARRPSAAETLLSSVESTAIRLEKKVEDALLVLWDDLPSWRRDNAYILTGYRRASGSYLGSLRSLAYLHNESVNIWSHLVGAVAFLLAGLVLYTTVAPRYASAAPADVLVFACFFAGAISCLGMSATYHAVCNHSPEVAKWGNKLDYSGIVFLIVGSYVPAMYYGFYCHPSLMRFYLWTFPRDESTDD
;
A
#
# COMPACT_ATOMS: atom_id res chain seq x y z
N MET A 1 7.08 -49.16 -81.38
CA MET A 1 5.68 -49.64 -81.24
C MET A 1 5.09 -48.98 -80.01
N SER A 2 4.43 -47.83 -80.21
CA SER A 2 3.83 -47.03 -79.15
C SER A 2 2.36 -47.44 -78.96
N SER A 3 2.03 -47.91 -77.77
CA SER A 3 0.66 -48.22 -77.36
C SER A 3 -0.20 -46.95 -77.26
N PRO A 4 -1.52 -47.05 -77.53
CA PRO A 4 -2.41 -45.90 -77.60
C PRO A 4 -2.68 -45.25 -76.23
N LYS A 5 -2.87 -43.93 -76.28
CA LYS A 5 -3.12 -43.04 -75.14
C LYS A 5 -4.51 -43.30 -74.52
N PRO A 6 -4.63 -43.38 -73.18
CA PRO A 6 -5.93 -43.59 -72.53
C PRO A 6 -6.85 -42.37 -72.67
N PRO A 7 -8.18 -42.57 -72.63
CA PRO A 7 -9.17 -41.50 -72.77
C PRO A 7 -9.15 -40.53 -71.57
N PRO A 8 -9.54 -39.26 -71.77
CA PRO A 8 -9.55 -38.27 -70.71
C PRO A 8 -10.60 -38.61 -69.63
N PRO A 9 -10.34 -38.25 -68.36
CA PRO A 9 -11.30 -38.46 -67.28
C PRO A 9 -12.58 -37.62 -67.46
N PRO A 10 -13.72 -38.06 -66.92
CA PRO A 10 -14.96 -37.30 -66.98
C PRO A 10 -14.80 -35.95 -66.28
N ALA A 11 -15.45 -34.92 -66.84
CA ALA A 11 -15.46 -33.58 -66.28
C ALA A 11 -15.93 -33.62 -64.81
N SER A 12 -15.11 -33.11 -63.90
CA SER A 12 -15.50 -32.95 -62.50
C SER A 12 -16.68 -31.98 -62.43
N GLU A 13 -17.84 -32.50 -62.04
CA GLU A 13 -19.00 -31.71 -61.65
C GLU A 13 -18.59 -30.66 -60.62
N GLY A 14 -19.10 -29.45 -60.79
CA GLY A 14 -18.71 -28.28 -60.03
C GLY A 14 -18.79 -28.54 -58.52
N ALA A 15 -17.64 -28.39 -57.85
CA ALA A 15 -17.61 -28.12 -56.43
C ALA A 15 -18.32 -26.78 -56.19
N SER A 16 -19.63 -26.85 -55.95
CA SER A 16 -20.42 -25.78 -55.36
C SER A 16 -19.77 -25.44 -54.01
N GLY A 17 -18.91 -24.44 -54.03
CA GLY A 17 -18.39 -23.82 -52.82
C GLY A 17 -19.56 -23.27 -52.02
N VAL A 18 -19.97 -24.00 -50.98
CA VAL A 18 -20.79 -23.42 -49.92
C VAL A 18 -19.88 -22.47 -49.18
N ARG A 19 -19.77 -21.23 -49.69
CA ARG A 19 -19.28 -20.09 -48.92
C ARG A 19 -20.21 -20.01 -47.71
N ASN A 20 -19.71 -20.40 -46.54
CA ASN A 20 -20.32 -20.07 -45.25
C ASN A 20 -20.40 -18.53 -45.18
N ARG A 21 -21.51 -17.97 -45.68
CA ARG A 21 -21.87 -16.58 -45.45
C ARG A 21 -22.23 -16.51 -43.98
N ALA A 22 -21.25 -16.12 -43.15
CA ALA A 22 -21.53 -15.73 -41.78
C ALA A 22 -22.66 -14.70 -41.81
N ARG A 23 -23.81 -15.07 -41.23
CA ARG A 23 -24.97 -14.20 -41.13
C ARG A 23 -24.52 -12.95 -40.37
N ARG A 24 -24.62 -11.77 -41.02
CA ARG A 24 -24.40 -10.51 -40.31
C ARG A 24 -25.42 -10.42 -39.18
N PRO A 25 -24.99 -10.14 -37.94
CA PRO A 25 -25.91 -10.04 -36.82
C PRO A 25 -26.94 -8.96 -37.13
N SER A 26 -28.20 -9.23 -36.81
CA SER A 26 -29.26 -8.25 -36.95
C SER A 26 -29.02 -7.09 -35.97
N ALA A 27 -29.59 -5.91 -36.27
CA ALA A 27 -29.52 -4.76 -35.36
C ALA A 27 -30.00 -5.10 -33.94
N ALA A 28 -30.97 -6.01 -33.81
CA ALA A 28 -31.45 -6.50 -32.51
C ALA A 28 -30.40 -7.33 -31.76
N GLU A 29 -29.63 -8.18 -32.45
CA GLU A 29 -28.56 -8.99 -31.85
C GLU A 29 -27.37 -8.11 -31.40
N THR A 30 -27.06 -7.05 -32.15
CA THR A 30 -26.05 -6.06 -31.76
C THR A 30 -26.49 -5.24 -30.54
N LEU A 31 -27.77 -4.85 -30.47
CA LEU A 31 -28.31 -4.15 -29.29
C LEU A 31 -28.32 -5.04 -28.06
N LEU A 32 -28.78 -6.30 -28.18
CA LEU A 32 -28.81 -7.24 -27.05
C LEU A 32 -27.41 -7.49 -26.47
N SER A 33 -26.42 -7.74 -27.33
CA SER A 33 -25.03 -7.92 -26.88
C SER A 33 -24.43 -6.66 -26.25
N SER A 34 -24.81 -5.46 -26.72
CA SER A 34 -24.42 -4.19 -26.11
C SER A 34 -25.06 -3.98 -24.72
N VAL A 35 -26.34 -4.32 -24.57
CA VAL A 35 -27.05 -4.25 -23.28
C VAL A 35 -26.46 -5.26 -22.31
N GLU A 36 -26.25 -6.51 -22.72
CA GLU A 36 -25.64 -7.57 -21.91
C GLU A 36 -24.24 -7.17 -21.43
N SER A 37 -23.38 -6.68 -22.34
CA SER A 37 -22.04 -6.21 -21.96
C SER A 37 -22.06 -4.94 -21.09
N THR A 38 -23.13 -4.16 -21.11
CA THR A 38 -23.34 -3.03 -20.19
C THR A 38 -23.78 -3.52 -18.81
N ALA A 39 -24.70 -4.48 -18.75
CA ALA A 39 -25.15 -5.11 -17.51
C ALA A 39 -24.00 -5.81 -16.78
N ILE A 40 -23.20 -6.63 -17.48
CA ILE A 40 -22.01 -7.30 -16.93
C ILE A 40 -21.01 -6.27 -16.36
N ARG A 41 -20.81 -5.14 -17.04
CA ARG A 41 -19.94 -4.06 -16.54
C ARG A 41 -20.50 -3.37 -15.31
N LEU A 42 -21.82 -3.22 -15.22
CA LEU A 42 -22.47 -2.61 -14.08
C LEU A 42 -22.41 -3.53 -12.86
N GLU A 43 -22.73 -4.81 -13.03
CA GLU A 43 -22.62 -5.83 -11.97
C GLU A 43 -21.20 -5.87 -11.43
N LYS A 44 -20.19 -5.97 -12.30
CA LYS A 44 -18.79 -5.94 -11.88
C LYS A 44 -18.43 -4.67 -11.10
N LYS A 45 -18.92 -3.50 -11.55
CA LYS A 45 -18.70 -2.23 -10.82
C LYS A 45 -19.37 -2.22 -9.46
N VAL A 46 -20.58 -2.77 -9.34
CA VAL A 46 -21.31 -2.88 -8.08
C VAL A 46 -20.58 -3.84 -7.16
N GLU A 47 -20.18 -5.01 -7.66
CA GLU A 47 -19.38 -5.98 -6.92
C GLU A 47 -18.07 -5.36 -6.41
N ASP A 48 -17.33 -4.67 -7.27
CA ASP A 48 -16.07 -3.98 -6.92
C ASP A 48 -16.28 -2.86 -5.90
N ALA A 49 -17.45 -2.23 -5.88
CA ALA A 49 -17.82 -1.18 -4.91
C ALA A 49 -18.32 -1.75 -3.57
N LEU A 50 -18.82 -2.99 -3.55
CA LEU A 50 -19.38 -3.60 -2.34
C LEU A 50 -18.29 -4.05 -1.37
N LEU A 51 -18.44 -3.63 -0.11
CA LEU A 51 -17.66 -4.12 1.01
C LEU A 51 -18.08 -5.55 1.37
N VAL A 52 -17.14 -6.29 1.92
CA VAL A 52 -17.19 -7.74 2.15
C VAL A 52 -17.46 -8.05 3.62
N LEU A 53 -18.15 -9.15 3.88
CA LEU A 53 -18.36 -9.70 5.21
C LEU A 53 -17.10 -10.43 5.71
N TRP A 54 -16.95 -10.55 7.02
CA TRP A 54 -15.84 -11.26 7.64
C TRP A 54 -15.70 -12.71 7.15
N ASP A 55 -16.82 -13.44 7.07
CA ASP A 55 -16.83 -14.85 6.68
C ASP A 55 -16.48 -15.08 5.20
N ASP A 56 -16.58 -14.03 4.38
CA ASP A 56 -16.22 -14.04 2.97
C ASP A 56 -14.76 -13.61 2.72
N LEU A 57 -14.04 -13.20 3.77
CA LEU A 57 -12.63 -12.81 3.64
C LEU A 57 -11.73 -14.02 3.36
N PRO A 58 -10.65 -13.84 2.59
CA PRO A 58 -9.60 -14.84 2.54
C PRO A 58 -8.92 -14.96 3.92
N SER A 59 -8.44 -16.16 4.26
CA SER A 59 -7.90 -16.50 5.58
C SER A 59 -6.80 -15.55 6.08
N TRP A 60 -5.94 -15.06 5.19
CA TRP A 60 -4.84 -14.14 5.52
C TRP A 60 -5.29 -12.74 5.96
N ARG A 61 -6.57 -12.40 5.82
CA ARG A 61 -7.17 -11.14 6.29
C ARG A 61 -8.15 -11.31 7.44
N ARG A 62 -8.31 -12.53 7.94
CA ARG A 62 -9.16 -12.79 9.10
C ARG A 62 -8.36 -12.54 10.39
N ASP A 63 -8.10 -11.26 10.68
CA ASP A 63 -7.39 -10.76 11.87
C ASP A 63 -8.27 -10.59 13.14
N ASN A 64 -9.42 -9.93 13.04
CA ASN A 64 -10.37 -9.71 14.14
C ASN A 64 -11.82 -10.15 13.83
N ALA A 65 -12.25 -11.27 14.42
CA ALA A 65 -13.58 -11.86 14.20
C ALA A 65 -14.77 -11.04 14.75
N TYR A 66 -14.51 -9.98 15.51
CA TYR A 66 -15.56 -9.10 16.04
C TYR A 66 -15.95 -7.99 15.06
N ILE A 67 -15.16 -7.76 14.01
CA ILE A 67 -15.51 -6.84 12.92
C ILE A 67 -16.21 -7.69 11.85
N LEU A 68 -17.53 -7.55 11.74
CA LEU A 68 -18.34 -8.47 10.94
C LEU A 68 -18.45 -8.07 9.46
N THR A 69 -18.34 -6.77 9.16
CA THR A 69 -18.61 -6.21 7.82
C THR A 69 -17.69 -5.04 7.51
N GLY A 70 -17.78 -4.50 6.29
CA GLY A 70 -17.10 -3.28 5.91
C GLY A 70 -15.68 -3.48 5.35
N TYR A 71 -15.31 -4.71 5.00
CA TYR A 71 -13.98 -5.01 4.48
C TYR A 71 -13.85 -4.70 2.99
N ARG A 72 -12.71 -4.14 2.59
CA ARG A 72 -12.37 -3.98 1.16
C ARG A 72 -12.09 -5.35 0.53
N ARG A 73 -12.37 -5.55 -0.76
CA ARG A 73 -11.90 -6.75 -1.49
C ARG A 73 -10.38 -6.77 -1.66
N ALA A 74 -9.84 -7.94 -1.97
CA ALA A 74 -8.45 -8.08 -2.39
C ALA A 74 -8.26 -7.34 -3.73
N SER A 75 -7.51 -6.25 -3.75
CA SER A 75 -7.44 -5.36 -4.91
C SER A 75 -6.43 -5.83 -5.97
N GLY A 76 -5.37 -6.52 -5.57
CA GLY A 76 -4.22 -6.81 -6.43
C GLY A 76 -3.59 -5.55 -7.07
N SER A 77 -3.91 -4.36 -6.56
CA SER A 77 -3.60 -3.08 -7.20
C SER A 77 -3.38 -1.99 -6.17
N TYR A 78 -2.18 -1.40 -6.16
CA TYR A 78 -1.86 -0.27 -5.29
C TYR A 78 -2.79 0.92 -5.54
N LEU A 79 -3.05 1.25 -6.81
CA LEU A 79 -3.98 2.33 -7.14
C LEU A 79 -5.41 2.00 -6.71
N GLY A 80 -5.83 0.73 -6.84
CA GLY A 80 -7.11 0.27 -6.30
C GLY A 80 -7.22 0.44 -4.79
N SER A 81 -6.15 0.11 -4.06
CA SER A 81 -6.04 0.31 -2.62
C SER A 81 -6.06 1.79 -2.23
N LEU A 82 -5.31 2.65 -2.93
CA LEU A 82 -5.27 4.10 -2.66
C LEU A 82 -6.60 4.80 -2.98
N ARG A 83 -7.36 4.32 -3.97
CA ARG A 83 -8.71 4.83 -4.24
C ARG A 83 -9.67 4.60 -3.07
N SER A 84 -9.39 3.63 -2.19
CA SER A 84 -10.24 3.40 -1.01
C SER A 84 -10.17 4.50 0.04
N LEU A 85 -9.16 5.38 -0.02
CA LEU A 85 -9.08 6.55 0.86
C LEU A 85 -10.31 7.47 0.74
N ALA A 86 -11.02 7.41 -0.38
CA ALA A 86 -12.17 8.25 -0.69
C ALA A 86 -13.53 7.68 -0.24
N TYR A 87 -13.58 6.50 0.39
CA TYR A 87 -14.81 5.92 0.93
C TYR A 87 -14.57 5.24 2.29
N LEU A 88 -15.66 5.00 3.03
CA LEU A 88 -15.58 4.41 4.37
C LEU A 88 -15.52 2.89 4.33
N HIS A 89 -14.63 2.30 5.12
CA HIS A 89 -14.41 0.87 5.30
C HIS A 89 -13.77 0.60 6.67
N ASN A 90 -13.58 -0.67 7.02
CA ASN A 90 -13.08 -1.12 8.32
C ASN A 90 -11.70 -0.55 8.72
N GLU A 91 -10.88 -0.18 7.73
CA GLU A 91 -9.55 0.42 7.92
C GLU A 91 -9.52 1.96 7.86
N SER A 92 -10.64 2.64 7.57
CA SER A 92 -10.61 4.08 7.33
C SER A 92 -10.08 4.88 8.51
N VAL A 93 -10.49 4.53 9.74
CA VAL A 93 -9.99 5.21 10.95
C VAL A 93 -8.51 4.91 11.17
N ASN A 94 -8.05 3.67 10.96
CA ASN A 94 -6.64 3.30 11.07
C ASN A 94 -5.78 4.12 10.10
N ILE A 95 -6.23 4.28 8.85
CA ILE A 95 -5.50 5.09 7.87
C ILE A 95 -5.49 6.56 8.25
N TRP A 96 -6.66 7.17 8.46
CA TRP A 96 -6.76 8.62 8.61
C TRP A 96 -6.19 9.11 9.95
N SER A 97 -6.35 8.36 11.04
CA SER A 97 -5.76 8.75 12.33
C SER A 97 -4.23 8.81 12.25
N HIS A 98 -3.60 7.82 11.63
CA HIS A 98 -2.15 7.80 11.46
C HIS A 98 -1.67 8.80 10.40
N LEU A 99 -2.36 8.93 9.26
CA LEU A 99 -1.98 9.88 8.20
C LEU A 99 -2.05 11.33 8.68
N VAL A 100 -3.14 11.71 9.34
CA VAL A 100 -3.29 13.05 9.93
C VAL A 100 -2.23 13.27 11.00
N GLY A 101 -1.97 12.27 11.85
CA GLY A 101 -0.88 12.32 12.81
C GLY A 101 0.49 12.57 12.16
N ALA A 102 0.83 11.83 11.11
CA ALA A 102 2.10 11.98 10.40
C ALA A 102 2.28 13.39 9.83
N VAL A 103 1.24 13.94 9.20
CA VAL A 103 1.23 15.33 8.70
C VAL A 103 1.35 16.33 9.85
N ALA A 104 0.63 16.12 10.95
CA ALA A 104 0.69 17.00 12.11
C ALA A 104 2.10 17.04 12.72
N PHE A 105 2.77 15.89 12.88
CA PHE A 105 4.15 15.83 13.37
C PHE A 105 5.16 16.46 12.40
N LEU A 106 4.98 16.29 11.09
CA LEU A 106 5.81 16.96 10.09
C LEU A 106 5.67 18.49 10.19
N LEU A 107 4.44 18.99 10.23
CA LEU A 107 4.17 20.42 10.34
C LEU A 107 4.67 20.98 11.67
N ALA A 108 4.44 20.27 12.78
CA ALA A 108 4.95 20.66 14.09
C ALA A 108 6.47 20.75 14.12
N GLY A 109 7.18 19.78 13.52
CA GLY A 109 8.63 19.81 13.38
C GLY A 109 9.14 21.01 12.58
N LEU A 110 8.50 21.31 11.43
CA LEU A 110 8.84 22.49 10.63
C LEU A 110 8.58 23.81 11.37
N VAL A 111 7.43 23.92 12.04
CA VAL A 111 7.08 25.10 12.83
C VAL A 111 8.07 25.29 13.96
N LEU A 112 8.40 24.24 14.72
CA LEU A 112 9.38 24.33 15.79
C LEU A 112 10.76 24.71 15.26
N TYR A 113 11.23 24.10 14.18
CA TYR A 113 12.52 24.45 13.58
C TYR A 113 12.59 25.94 13.18
N THR A 114 11.55 26.44 12.53
CA THR A 114 11.49 27.84 12.06
C THR A 114 11.24 28.86 13.17
N THR A 115 10.64 28.45 14.30
CA THR A 115 10.26 29.36 15.39
C THR A 115 11.21 29.34 16.59
N VAL A 116 11.84 28.20 16.88
CA VAL A 116 12.72 27.98 18.03
C VAL A 116 14.17 28.31 17.67
N ALA A 117 14.68 27.83 16.52
CA ALA A 117 16.07 28.05 16.12
C ALA A 117 16.48 29.55 16.07
N PRO A 118 15.62 30.48 15.61
CA PRO A 118 15.97 31.90 15.60
C PRO A 118 15.83 32.59 16.97
N ARG A 119 15.08 32.00 17.92
CA ARG A 119 14.69 32.66 19.18
C ARG A 119 15.56 32.31 20.37
N TYR A 120 16.24 31.16 20.34
CA TYR A 120 17.08 30.71 21.44
C TYR A 120 18.54 30.74 21.01
N ALA A 121 19.27 31.79 21.41
CA ALA A 121 20.72 31.91 21.16
C ALA A 121 21.53 30.75 21.78
N SER A 122 20.95 30.03 22.75
CA SER A 122 21.51 28.85 23.39
C SER A 122 21.17 27.53 22.69
N ALA A 123 20.32 27.52 21.65
CA ALA A 123 19.96 26.30 20.94
C ALA A 123 21.16 25.84 20.11
N ALA A 124 21.79 24.75 20.54
CA ALA A 124 22.89 24.13 19.85
C ALA A 124 22.38 23.25 18.70
N PRO A 125 23.22 22.95 17.70
CA PRO A 125 22.89 21.96 16.67
C PRO A 125 22.51 20.58 17.24
N ALA A 126 23.02 20.23 18.42
CA ALA A 126 22.66 19.01 19.13
C ALA A 126 21.19 18.98 19.56
N ASP A 127 20.63 20.10 20.05
CA ASP A 127 19.21 20.21 20.40
C ASP A 127 18.32 19.94 19.18
N VAL A 128 18.70 20.52 18.03
CA VAL A 128 17.99 20.29 16.76
C VAL A 128 18.05 18.82 16.36
N LEU A 129 19.22 18.19 16.48
CA LEU A 129 19.41 16.78 16.12
C LEU A 129 18.56 15.83 16.97
N VAL A 130 18.55 16.01 18.30
CA VAL A 130 17.82 15.10 19.20
C VAL A 130 16.31 15.19 19.01
N PHE A 131 15.77 16.38 18.76
CA PHE A 131 14.37 16.54 18.39
C PHE A 131 14.09 16.03 16.98
N ALA A 132 15.02 16.20 16.02
CA ALA A 132 14.87 15.63 14.70
C ALA A 132 14.76 14.10 14.74
N CYS A 133 15.51 13.41 15.62
CA CYS A 133 15.34 11.97 15.85
C CYS A 133 13.91 11.61 16.32
N PHE A 134 13.34 12.37 17.25
CA PHE A 134 11.97 12.16 17.70
C PHE A 134 10.94 12.38 16.58
N PHE A 135 11.01 13.52 15.88
CA PHE A 135 10.08 13.83 14.79
C PHE A 135 10.21 12.82 13.65
N ALA A 136 11.43 12.43 13.27
CA ALA A 136 11.65 11.39 12.27
C ALA A 136 11.03 10.07 12.72
N GLY A 137 11.26 9.63 13.96
CA GLY A 137 10.67 8.41 14.52
C GLY A 137 9.14 8.43 14.49
N ALA A 138 8.52 9.54 14.91
CA ALA A 138 7.07 9.71 14.89
C ALA A 138 6.48 9.71 13.46
N ILE A 139 7.07 10.48 12.54
CA ILE A 139 6.63 10.55 11.14
C ILE A 139 6.79 9.19 10.47
N SER A 140 7.91 8.49 10.69
CA SER A 140 8.15 7.15 10.17
C SER A 140 7.16 6.13 10.73
N CYS A 141 6.89 6.15 12.03
CA CYS A 141 5.91 5.26 12.66
C CYS A 141 4.51 5.46 12.07
N LEU A 142 4.01 6.69 12.10
CA LEU A 142 2.66 7.01 11.65
C LEU A 142 2.53 6.82 10.13
N GLY A 143 3.55 7.20 9.36
CA GLY A 143 3.57 7.04 7.91
C GLY A 143 3.60 5.57 7.46
N MET A 144 4.42 4.73 8.10
CA MET A 144 4.45 3.29 7.80
C MET A 144 3.13 2.60 8.17
N SER A 145 2.53 2.97 9.32
CA SER A 145 1.22 2.45 9.72
C SER A 145 0.11 2.85 8.75
N ALA A 146 0.00 4.14 8.42
CA ALA A 146 -0.96 4.63 7.44
C ALA A 146 -0.78 3.95 6.08
N THR A 147 0.47 3.74 5.65
CA THR A 147 0.79 3.03 4.41
C THR A 147 0.32 1.57 4.48
N TYR A 148 0.63 0.84 5.56
CA TYR A 148 0.20 -0.54 5.74
C TYR A 148 -1.32 -0.65 5.66
N HIS A 149 -2.05 0.12 6.46
CA HIS A 149 -3.52 0.08 6.44
C HIS A 149 -4.10 0.52 5.09
N ALA A 150 -3.44 1.43 4.36
CA ALA A 150 -3.87 1.80 3.02
C ALA A 150 -3.75 0.64 2.03
N VAL A 151 -2.67 -0.16 2.08
CA VAL A 151 -2.37 -1.21 1.09
C VAL A 151 -2.62 -2.65 1.57
N CYS A 152 -3.09 -2.86 2.81
CA CYS A 152 -3.28 -4.19 3.39
C CYS A 152 -4.29 -5.08 2.62
N ASN A 153 -5.13 -4.49 1.77
CA ASN A 153 -6.02 -5.23 0.88
C ASN A 153 -5.39 -5.63 -0.46
N HIS A 154 -4.12 -5.35 -0.72
CA HIS A 154 -3.49 -5.61 -2.02
C HIS A 154 -3.34 -7.11 -2.32
N SER A 155 -2.43 -7.79 -1.61
CA SER A 155 -2.14 -9.22 -1.73
C SER A 155 -1.55 -9.74 -0.41
N PRO A 156 -1.50 -11.07 -0.18
CA PRO A 156 -0.93 -11.64 1.04
C PRO A 156 0.51 -11.19 1.32
N GLU A 157 1.33 -11.08 0.28
CA GLU A 157 2.75 -10.72 0.36
C GLU A 157 2.91 -9.26 0.77
N VAL A 158 2.16 -8.37 0.12
CA VAL A 158 2.17 -6.93 0.42
C VAL A 158 1.65 -6.68 1.83
N ALA A 159 0.58 -7.35 2.24
CA ALA A 159 0.05 -7.23 3.59
C ALA A 159 1.06 -7.73 4.65
N LYS A 160 1.70 -8.88 4.42
CA LYS A 160 2.71 -9.41 5.33
C LYS A 160 3.94 -8.51 5.44
N TRP A 161 4.39 -7.95 4.32
CA TRP A 161 5.55 -7.05 4.31
C TRP A 161 5.21 -5.69 4.92
N GLY A 162 4.05 -5.12 4.58
CA GLY A 162 3.55 -3.89 5.18
C GLY A 162 3.38 -3.99 6.70
N ASN A 163 2.86 -5.12 7.19
CA ASN A 163 2.73 -5.36 8.64
C ASN A 163 4.10 -5.35 9.35
N LYS A 164 5.16 -5.88 8.72
CA LYS A 164 6.52 -5.80 9.27
C LYS A 164 7.05 -4.37 9.31
N LEU A 165 6.74 -3.55 8.30
CA LEU A 165 7.10 -2.14 8.31
C LEU A 165 6.36 -1.37 9.41
N ASP A 166 5.07 -1.66 9.62
CA ASP A 166 4.28 -1.05 10.67
C ASP A 166 4.88 -1.32 12.06
N TYR A 167 5.22 -2.59 12.35
CA TYR A 167 5.97 -2.95 13.56
C TYR A 167 7.34 -2.27 13.67
N SER A 168 8.07 -2.14 12.56
CA SER A 168 9.34 -1.40 12.53
C SER A 168 9.14 0.08 12.88
N GLY A 169 8.01 0.65 12.47
CA GLY A 169 7.62 2.02 12.82
C GLY A 169 7.52 2.27 14.31
N ILE A 170 6.90 1.34 15.04
CA ILE A 170 6.82 1.40 16.50
C ILE A 170 8.23 1.47 17.11
N VAL A 171 9.17 0.66 16.61
CA VAL A 171 10.57 0.68 17.07
C VAL A 171 11.22 2.03 16.80
N PHE A 172 11.04 2.62 15.61
CA PHE A 172 11.58 3.95 15.31
C PHE A 172 11.02 5.05 16.20
N LEU A 173 9.73 5.01 16.54
CA LEU A 173 9.16 5.98 17.49
C LEU A 173 9.72 5.77 18.90
N ILE A 174 9.85 4.53 19.37
CA ILE A 174 10.43 4.23 20.70
C ILE A 174 11.88 4.75 20.76
N VAL A 175 12.72 4.36 19.80
CA VAL A 175 14.14 4.78 19.76
C VAL A 175 14.24 6.29 19.60
N GLY A 176 13.49 6.87 18.65
CA GLY A 176 13.53 8.31 18.37
C GLY A 176 13.06 9.17 19.55
N SER A 177 12.03 8.74 20.29
CA SER A 177 11.53 9.46 21.47
C SER A 177 12.45 9.36 22.69
N TYR A 178 13.23 8.29 22.77
CA TYR A 178 14.20 8.11 23.85
C TYR A 178 15.41 9.04 23.73
N VAL A 179 15.83 9.41 22.51
CA VAL A 179 17.00 10.27 22.27
C VAL A 179 16.94 11.61 23.00
N PRO A 180 15.92 12.48 22.79
CA PRO A 180 15.84 13.76 23.50
C PRO A 180 15.61 13.57 25.00
N ALA A 181 14.89 12.52 25.42
CA ALA A 181 14.68 12.21 26.83
C ALA A 181 16.02 11.94 27.55
N MET A 182 16.94 11.20 26.93
CA MET A 182 18.28 10.97 27.48
C MET A 182 19.16 12.21 27.42
N TYR A 183 19.10 12.95 26.32
CA TYR A 183 19.91 14.15 26.14
C TYR A 183 19.65 15.19 27.23
N TYR A 184 18.38 15.50 27.50
CA TYR A 184 18.03 16.45 28.56
C TYR A 184 18.00 15.82 29.95
N GLY A 185 17.62 14.54 30.07
CA GLY A 185 17.55 13.84 31.37
C GLY A 185 18.92 13.62 32.02
N PHE A 186 19.97 13.43 31.21
CA PHE A 186 21.35 13.26 31.67
C PHE A 186 22.27 14.42 31.27
N TYR A 187 21.70 15.63 31.10
CA TYR A 187 22.45 16.81 30.64
C TYR A 187 23.71 17.08 31.48
N CYS A 188 23.62 16.94 32.81
CA CYS A 188 24.74 17.12 33.73
C CYS A 188 25.63 15.87 33.92
N HIS A 189 25.26 14.74 33.32
CA HIS A 189 25.92 13.44 33.50
C HIS A 189 26.25 12.80 32.14
N PRO A 190 27.23 13.35 31.40
CA PRO A 190 27.51 12.95 30.01
C PRO A 190 27.94 11.49 29.85
N SER A 191 28.53 10.87 30.87
CA SER A 191 28.88 9.44 30.84
C SER A 191 27.62 8.55 30.85
N LEU A 192 26.62 8.88 31.67
CA LEU A 192 25.34 8.15 31.68
C LEU A 192 24.55 8.39 30.39
N MET A 193 24.54 9.65 29.91
CA MET A 193 23.91 9.98 28.62
C MET A 193 24.47 9.12 27.48
N ARG A 194 25.80 9.04 27.36
CA ARG A 194 26.47 8.22 26.33
C ARG A 194 26.17 6.73 26.51
N PHE A 195 26.22 6.23 27.74
CA PHE A 195 25.93 4.82 28.03
C PHE A 195 24.51 4.42 27.61
N TYR A 196 23.50 5.25 27.90
CA TYR A 196 22.12 4.95 27.55
C TYR A 196 21.77 5.23 26.08
N LEU A 197 22.43 6.19 25.42
CA LEU A 197 22.25 6.44 23.99
C LEU A 197 23.03 5.46 23.10
N TRP A 198 24.11 4.87 23.62
CA TRP A 198 25.07 4.08 22.86
C TRP A 198 25.47 2.85 23.67
N THR A 199 24.83 1.71 23.41
CA THR A 199 25.29 0.42 23.96
C THR A 199 26.54 -0.04 23.21
N PHE A 200 27.72 0.48 23.60
CA PHE A 200 29.01 -0.18 23.81
C PHE A 200 30.09 0.90 24.07
N PRO A 201 31.06 0.69 24.99
CA PRO A 201 32.09 1.68 25.31
C PRO A 201 32.91 2.01 24.07
N ARG A 202 33.17 3.29 23.78
CA ARG A 202 34.45 3.59 23.12
C ARG A 202 35.51 3.22 24.14
N ASP A 203 36.36 2.27 23.81
CA ASP A 203 37.60 2.09 24.56
C ASP A 203 38.27 3.46 24.64
N GLU A 204 38.31 3.98 25.86
CA GLU A 204 39.05 5.17 26.24
C GLU A 204 40.50 4.73 26.37
N SER A 205 41.15 4.47 25.22
CA SER A 205 42.57 4.13 25.14
C SER A 205 43.35 5.27 24.50
N THR A 206 43.27 6.45 25.11
CA THR A 206 44.30 7.50 24.99
C THR A 206 44.28 8.31 26.28
N ASP A 207 44.94 7.77 27.29
CA ASP A 207 45.69 8.55 28.28
C ASP A 207 46.83 7.61 28.75
N ASP A 208 47.95 7.70 28.03
CA ASP A 208 49.35 7.58 28.51
C ASP A 208 50.31 7.94 27.35
#